data_AF-A0A820IRX2-F1
#
_entry.id   AF-A0A820IRX2-F1
#
_cell.length_a   1.000
_cell.length_b   1.000
_cell.length_c   1.000
_cell.angle_alpha   90.00
_cell.angle_beta   90.00
_cell.angle_gamma   90.00
#
_symmetry.space_group_name_H-M   'P 1'
#
loop_
_entity.id
_entity.type
_entity.pdbx_description
1 polymer ?
#
loop_
_entity_poly.entity_id
_entity_poly.type
_entity_poly.pdbx_seq_one_letter_code
_entity_poly.pdbx_strand_id
1 'polypeptide(L)'
;GPNHQYIGGKYWHNPGSFANGFKGVCSVFVTAAFAFGGTELVGLVAAETDNPRKTIPRATKQVFWRITIFYIVSLALIGCLVPYTSSRLLSGSSSYDASASPFVIAIENAGIKVLPSIFNVVILCAVLSVGNSSVYGASRTLCALAENGQAPKLFTYIDRKGRPLSAVALSIIIGLLAYINCAKIGTQLFQWLLALSGLSNFFTWGSICACHIMFRLAWKAQGHTLDELVFVAPFGIVGSCFGLLLNILCLIAQFYIAVSPIHGSATAKSFFEAYLAVPVLIISYVVWKVWKKTPFMWP
;
A
#
# COMPACT_ATOMS: atom_id res chain seq x y z
N GLY A 1 -23.86 -26.04 -1.25
CA GLY A 1 -23.56 -25.49 0.09
C GLY A 1 -24.58 -25.97 1.11
N PRO A 2 -24.43 -25.59 2.39
CA PRO A 2 -25.28 -26.04 3.50
C PRO A 2 -26.78 -25.72 3.31
N ASN A 3 -27.11 -24.65 2.59
CA ASN A 3 -28.50 -24.26 2.30
C ASN A 3 -29.08 -24.90 1.02
N HIS A 4 -28.31 -25.77 0.33
CA HIS A 4 -28.65 -26.44 -0.93
C HIS A 4 -29.16 -25.53 -2.08
N GLN A 5 -28.95 -24.21 -1.96
CA GLN A 5 -29.30 -23.23 -2.98
C GLN A 5 -28.09 -22.92 -3.88
N TYR A 6 -28.37 -22.70 -5.17
CA TYR A 6 -27.39 -22.15 -6.11
C TYR A 6 -27.18 -20.67 -5.80
N ILE A 7 -25.96 -20.30 -5.39
CA ILE A 7 -25.64 -18.91 -5.06
C ILE A 7 -25.28 -18.13 -6.33
N GLY A 8 -24.48 -18.71 -7.23
CA GLY A 8 -24.10 -18.09 -8.52
C GLY A 8 -23.66 -16.63 -8.36
N GLY A 9 -24.33 -15.72 -9.07
CA GLY A 9 -24.16 -14.26 -8.96
C GLY A 9 -25.24 -13.57 -8.13
N LYS A 10 -25.96 -14.27 -7.25
CA LYS A 10 -27.12 -13.72 -6.51
C LYS A 10 -26.82 -12.37 -5.85
N TYR A 11 -25.69 -12.26 -5.15
CA TYR A 11 -25.30 -11.03 -4.46
C TYR A 11 -24.83 -9.91 -5.39
N TRP A 12 -24.37 -10.24 -6.60
CA TRP A 12 -24.03 -9.27 -7.64
C TRP A 12 -25.27 -8.58 -8.22
N HIS A 13 -26.42 -9.27 -8.21
CA HIS A 13 -27.70 -8.73 -8.66
C HIS A 13 -28.51 -8.10 -7.51
N ASN A 14 -28.52 -8.73 -6.32
CA ASN A 14 -29.21 -8.23 -5.14
C ASN A 14 -28.41 -8.62 -3.88
N PRO A 15 -27.80 -7.67 -3.15
CA PRO A 15 -28.06 -6.21 -3.14
C PRO A 15 -27.46 -5.39 -4.30
N GLY A 16 -26.63 -5.99 -5.16
CA GLY A 16 -26.07 -5.33 -6.34
C GLY A 16 -24.54 -5.24 -6.32
N SER A 17 -23.95 -4.85 -7.45
CA SER A 17 -22.49 -4.82 -7.62
C SER A 17 -21.84 -3.48 -7.20
N PHE A 18 -22.60 -2.40 -7.12
CA PHE A 18 -22.11 -1.05 -6.85
C PHE A 18 -22.71 -0.49 -5.55
N ALA A 19 -22.10 -0.84 -4.43
CA ALA A 19 -22.47 -0.26 -3.14
C ALA A 19 -22.13 1.24 -3.11
N ASN A 20 -23.05 2.07 -2.63
CA ASN A 20 -22.87 3.53 -2.45
C ASN A 20 -22.52 4.32 -3.75
N GLY A 21 -22.88 3.79 -4.92
CA GLY A 21 -22.72 4.45 -6.21
C GLY A 21 -21.26 4.83 -6.53
N PHE A 22 -21.07 5.96 -7.23
CA PHE A 22 -19.74 6.45 -7.62
C PHE A 22 -18.81 6.67 -6.42
N LYS A 23 -19.36 7.13 -5.30
CA LYS A 23 -18.61 7.39 -4.08
C LYS A 23 -18.02 6.11 -3.48
N GLY A 24 -18.78 5.01 -3.50
CA GLY A 24 -18.26 3.69 -3.13
C GLY A 24 -17.13 3.23 -4.05
N VAL A 25 -17.27 3.44 -5.36
CA VAL A 25 -16.20 3.13 -6.33
C VAL A 25 -14.94 3.92 -6.02
N CYS A 26 -15.04 5.23 -5.78
CA CYS A 26 -13.89 6.07 -5.41
C CYS A 26 -13.19 5.55 -4.14
N SER A 27 -13.95 5.19 -3.10
CA SER A 27 -13.38 4.67 -1.85
C SER A 27 -12.65 3.35 -2.07
N VAL A 28 -13.25 2.40 -2.77
CA VAL A 28 -12.64 1.09 -3.02
C VAL A 28 -11.45 1.20 -3.97
N PHE A 29 -11.47 2.14 -4.93
CA PHE A 29 -10.36 2.39 -5.83
C PHE A 29 -9.08 2.78 -5.07
N VAL A 30 -9.20 3.68 -4.09
CA VAL A 30 -8.07 4.09 -3.23
C VAL A 30 -7.57 2.90 -2.40
N THR A 31 -8.46 2.16 -1.75
CA THR A 31 -8.08 0.98 -0.94
C THR A 31 -7.44 -0.11 -1.79
N ALA A 32 -7.96 -0.37 -2.98
CA ALA A 32 -7.41 -1.35 -3.92
C ALA A 32 -6.01 -0.95 -4.39
N ALA A 33 -5.79 0.34 -4.71
CA ALA A 33 -4.46 0.82 -5.09
C ALA A 33 -3.45 0.67 -3.95
N PHE A 34 -3.84 0.93 -2.70
CA PHE A 34 -2.99 0.70 -1.53
C PHE A 34 -2.61 -0.79 -1.37
N ALA A 35 -3.50 -1.73 -1.70
CA ALA A 35 -3.23 -3.17 -1.60
C ALA A 35 -2.12 -3.68 -2.55
N PHE A 36 -1.71 -2.87 -3.54
CA PHE A 36 -0.57 -3.13 -4.43
C PHE A 36 0.73 -2.44 -3.98
N GLY A 37 0.69 -1.67 -2.89
CA GLY A 37 1.88 -1.08 -2.27
C GLY A 37 2.89 -2.14 -1.80
N GLY A 38 4.14 -1.75 -1.63
CA GLY A 38 5.24 -2.63 -1.23
C GLY A 38 5.90 -3.38 -2.40
N THR A 39 5.39 -3.26 -3.62
CA THR A 39 6.06 -3.82 -4.81
C THR A 39 7.36 -3.09 -5.15
N GLU A 40 7.53 -1.86 -4.66
CA GLU A 40 8.76 -1.08 -4.72
C GLU A 40 9.92 -1.71 -3.92
N LEU A 41 9.65 -2.61 -2.96
CA LEU A 41 10.70 -3.33 -2.24
C LEU A 41 11.55 -4.19 -3.19
N VAL A 42 11.01 -4.64 -4.32
CA VAL A 42 11.80 -5.35 -5.35
C VAL A 42 12.94 -4.47 -5.86
N GLY A 43 12.73 -3.16 -5.95
CA GLY A 43 13.78 -2.19 -6.31
C GLY A 43 14.87 -2.07 -5.25
N LEU A 44 14.50 -2.08 -3.96
CA LEU A 44 15.48 -2.06 -2.86
C LEU A 44 16.30 -3.36 -2.81
N VAL A 45 15.65 -4.50 -3.05
CA VAL A 45 16.31 -5.81 -3.05
C VAL A 45 17.20 -6.00 -4.28
N ALA A 46 17.00 -5.23 -5.36
CA ALA A 46 17.82 -5.31 -6.56
C ALA A 46 19.31 -5.07 -6.30
N ALA A 47 19.66 -4.22 -5.32
CA ALA A 47 21.04 -3.96 -4.94
C ALA A 47 21.71 -5.16 -4.23
N GLU A 48 20.91 -6.05 -3.63
CA GLU A 48 21.37 -7.22 -2.86
C GLU A 48 21.10 -8.54 -3.59
N THR A 49 20.56 -8.50 -4.82
CA THR A 49 20.15 -9.69 -5.58
C THR A 49 21.27 -10.23 -6.46
N ASP A 50 21.48 -11.54 -6.45
CA ASP A 50 22.35 -12.21 -7.40
C ASP A 50 21.83 -12.08 -8.84
N ASN A 51 22.70 -11.59 -9.72
CA ASN A 51 22.39 -11.35 -11.14
C ASN A 51 21.09 -10.55 -11.35
N PRO A 52 21.04 -9.27 -10.91
CA PRO A 52 19.82 -8.48 -10.91
C PRO A 52 19.26 -8.28 -12.32
N ARG A 53 20.12 -8.34 -13.35
CA ARG A 53 19.74 -8.23 -14.77
C ARG A 53 18.74 -9.30 -15.21
N LYS A 54 18.83 -10.51 -14.67
CA LYS A 54 17.92 -11.61 -14.99
C LYS A 54 16.80 -11.75 -13.95
N THR A 55 17.15 -11.62 -12.67
CA THR A 55 16.24 -11.93 -11.56
C THR A 55 15.15 -10.88 -11.41
N ILE A 56 15.48 -9.58 -11.49
CA ILE A 56 14.53 -8.49 -11.23
C ILE A 56 13.43 -8.42 -12.30
N PRO A 57 13.72 -8.43 -13.61
CA PRO A 57 12.66 -8.40 -14.62
C PRO A 57 11.70 -9.59 -14.53
N ARG A 58 12.23 -10.78 -14.20
CA ARG A 58 11.42 -11.99 -14.01
C ARG A 58 10.54 -11.89 -12.77
N ALA A 59 11.10 -11.46 -11.64
CA ALA A 59 10.37 -11.28 -10.39
C ALA A 59 9.23 -10.27 -10.55
N THR A 60 9.50 -9.09 -11.13
CA THR A 60 8.48 -8.05 -11.34
C THR A 60 7.29 -8.54 -12.16
N LYS A 61 7.54 -9.24 -13.28
CA LYS A 61 6.46 -9.81 -14.11
C LYS A 61 5.65 -10.87 -13.36
N GLN A 62 6.32 -11.74 -12.60
CA GLN A 62 5.65 -12.80 -11.84
C GLN A 62 4.81 -12.22 -10.69
N VAL A 63 5.35 -11.27 -9.94
CA VAL A 63 4.66 -10.62 -8.82
C VAL A 63 3.39 -9.92 -9.31
N PHE A 64 3.48 -9.16 -10.41
CA PHE A 64 2.31 -8.49 -11.00
C PHE A 64 1.19 -9.48 -11.31
N TRP A 65 1.44 -10.48 -12.17
CA TRP A 65 0.41 -11.43 -12.58
C TRP A 65 -0.12 -12.26 -11.42
N ARG A 66 0.77 -12.66 -10.50
CA ARG A 66 0.39 -13.44 -9.33
C ARG A 66 -0.57 -12.65 -8.43
N ILE A 67 -0.25 -11.41 -8.09
CA ILE A 67 -1.10 -10.56 -7.25
C ILE A 67 -2.43 -10.28 -7.96
N THR A 68 -2.39 -9.87 -9.24
CA THR A 68 -3.60 -9.55 -10.01
C THR A 68 -4.57 -10.73 -10.07
N ILE A 69 -4.09 -11.92 -10.40
CA ILE A 69 -4.93 -13.12 -10.49
C ILE A 69 -5.52 -13.45 -9.12
N PHE A 70 -4.69 -13.51 -8.07
CA PHE A 70 -5.19 -13.86 -6.74
C PHE A 70 -6.18 -12.83 -6.21
N TYR A 71 -5.97 -11.54 -6.41
CA TYR A 71 -6.90 -10.50 -5.96
C TYR A 71 -8.22 -10.58 -6.72
N ILE A 72 -8.19 -10.60 -8.06
CA ILE A 72 -9.42 -10.61 -8.86
C ILE A 72 -10.22 -11.89 -8.62
N VAL A 73 -9.57 -13.06 -8.69
CA VAL A 73 -10.27 -14.35 -8.52
C VAL A 73 -10.82 -14.47 -7.11
N SER A 74 -10.03 -14.15 -6.09
CA SER A 74 -10.47 -14.31 -4.71
C SER A 74 -11.59 -13.33 -4.35
N LEU A 75 -11.49 -12.06 -4.78
CA LEU A 75 -12.56 -11.07 -4.56
C LEU A 75 -13.82 -11.43 -5.36
N ALA A 76 -13.69 -11.96 -6.58
CA ALA A 76 -14.84 -12.41 -7.36
C ALA A 76 -15.59 -13.55 -6.65
N LEU A 77 -14.85 -14.56 -6.18
CA LEU A 77 -15.42 -15.68 -5.42
C LEU A 77 -16.08 -15.19 -4.12
N ILE A 78 -15.43 -14.29 -3.40
CA ILE A 78 -15.97 -13.71 -2.17
C ILE A 78 -17.23 -12.89 -2.43
N GLY A 79 -17.25 -12.07 -3.48
CA GLY A 79 -18.44 -11.31 -3.87
C GLY A 79 -19.63 -12.21 -4.22
N CYS A 80 -19.38 -13.43 -4.71
CA CYS A 80 -20.44 -14.43 -4.88
C CYS A 80 -20.89 -15.07 -3.56
N LEU A 81 -20.02 -15.16 -2.54
CA LEU A 81 -20.30 -15.90 -1.31
C LEU A 81 -20.84 -15.03 -0.16
N VAL A 82 -20.50 -13.75 -0.13
CA VAL A 82 -20.84 -12.84 0.98
C VAL A 82 -21.45 -11.54 0.42
N PRO A 83 -22.68 -11.18 0.81
CA PRO A 83 -23.27 -9.90 0.42
C PRO A 83 -22.54 -8.76 1.13
N TYR A 84 -22.33 -7.64 0.42
CA TYR A 84 -21.69 -6.45 1.01
C TYR A 84 -22.50 -5.83 2.17
N THR A 85 -23.79 -6.18 2.29
CA THR A 85 -24.70 -5.75 3.38
C THR A 85 -24.59 -6.61 4.64
N SER A 86 -23.70 -7.61 4.68
CA SER A 86 -23.54 -8.48 5.86
C SER A 86 -23.18 -7.65 7.10
N SER A 87 -23.96 -7.79 8.17
CA SER A 87 -23.71 -7.10 9.44
C SER A 87 -22.33 -7.41 10.00
N ARG A 88 -21.81 -8.62 9.78
CA ARG A 88 -20.46 -9.04 10.22
C ARG A 88 -19.33 -8.31 9.49
N LEU A 89 -19.55 -7.87 8.25
CA LEU A 89 -18.60 -7.02 7.54
C LEU A 89 -18.64 -5.58 8.07
N LEU A 90 -19.83 -5.12 8.46
CA LEU A 90 -20.09 -3.74 8.88
C LEU A 90 -19.84 -3.50 10.38
N SER A 91 -19.90 -4.55 11.20
CA SER A 91 -19.71 -4.51 12.65
C SER A 91 -18.26 -4.66 13.08
N GLY A 92 -17.34 -4.88 12.12
CA GLY A 92 -15.91 -4.94 12.41
C GLY A 92 -15.45 -3.64 13.06
N SER A 93 -14.62 -3.77 14.10
CA SER A 93 -14.02 -2.61 14.77
C SER A 93 -13.15 -1.77 13.80
N SER A 94 -12.68 -2.41 12.74
CA SER A 94 -11.99 -1.79 11.61
C SER A 94 -12.22 -2.58 10.32
N SER A 95 -12.01 -1.94 9.17
CA SER A 95 -11.99 -2.61 7.85
C SER A 95 -10.87 -3.66 7.70
N TYR A 96 -10.00 -3.80 8.71
CA TYR A 96 -8.83 -4.68 8.75
C TYR A 96 -8.91 -5.68 9.91
N ASP A 97 -10.06 -5.79 10.56
CA ASP A 97 -10.31 -6.77 11.62
C ASP A 97 -10.34 -8.18 11.00
N ALA A 98 -9.46 -9.07 11.46
CA ALA A 98 -9.38 -10.44 10.95
C ALA A 98 -10.69 -11.22 11.17
N SER A 99 -11.43 -10.90 12.23
CA SER A 99 -12.72 -11.52 12.53
C SER A 99 -13.84 -11.05 11.59
N ALA A 100 -13.69 -9.87 11.01
CA ALA A 100 -14.58 -9.34 9.96
C ALA A 100 -14.11 -9.72 8.54
N SER A 101 -13.09 -10.58 8.42
CA SER A 101 -12.58 -11.01 7.12
C SER A 101 -13.67 -11.72 6.30
N PRO A 102 -13.94 -11.29 5.07
CA PRO A 102 -14.96 -11.91 4.24
C PRO A 102 -14.64 -13.37 3.90
N PHE A 103 -13.36 -13.77 3.90
CA PHE A 103 -12.97 -15.18 3.75
C PHE A 103 -13.41 -16.00 4.95
N VAL A 104 -13.18 -15.49 6.16
CA VAL A 104 -13.61 -16.14 7.40
C VAL A 104 -15.13 -16.22 7.45
N ILE A 105 -15.82 -15.14 7.11
CA ILE A 105 -17.30 -15.10 7.06
C ILE A 105 -17.85 -16.10 6.04
N ALA A 106 -17.25 -16.21 4.85
CA ALA A 106 -17.67 -17.17 3.83
C ALA A 106 -17.56 -18.62 4.31
N ILE A 107 -16.48 -18.94 5.03
CA ILE A 107 -16.22 -20.28 5.58
C ILE A 107 -17.19 -20.60 6.72
N GLU A 108 -17.45 -19.64 7.61
CA GLU A 108 -18.42 -19.80 8.68
C GLU A 108 -19.84 -19.96 8.14
N ASN A 109 -20.22 -19.18 7.12
CA ASN A 109 -21.49 -19.34 6.42
C ASN A 109 -21.61 -20.70 5.72
N ALA A 110 -20.48 -21.31 5.33
CA ALA A 110 -20.43 -22.67 4.80
C ALA A 110 -20.56 -23.75 5.88
N GLY A 111 -20.57 -23.38 7.17
CA GLY A 111 -20.74 -24.30 8.30
C GLY A 111 -19.49 -25.09 8.68
N ILE A 112 -18.31 -24.71 8.16
CA ILE A 112 -17.06 -25.43 8.41
C ILE A 112 -16.43 -24.93 9.71
N LYS A 113 -16.45 -25.74 10.77
CA LYS A 113 -16.09 -25.30 12.13
C LYS A 113 -14.60 -25.03 12.36
N VAL A 114 -13.70 -25.79 11.72
CA VAL A 114 -12.24 -25.74 11.99
C VAL A 114 -11.50 -24.77 11.08
N LEU A 115 -11.98 -24.61 9.85
CA LEU A 115 -11.30 -23.85 8.82
C LEU A 115 -11.15 -22.33 9.13
N PRO A 116 -12.07 -21.65 9.85
CA PRO A 116 -11.89 -20.26 10.29
C PRO A 116 -10.62 -20.06 11.12
N SER A 117 -10.35 -20.96 12.07
CA SER A 117 -9.16 -20.87 12.93
C SER A 117 -7.87 -21.06 12.13
N ILE A 118 -7.85 -21.99 11.17
CA ILE A 118 -6.70 -22.18 10.28
C ILE A 118 -6.45 -20.91 9.45
N PHE A 119 -7.51 -20.31 8.89
CA PHE A 119 -7.40 -19.07 8.13
C PHE A 119 -6.84 -17.92 8.97
N ASN A 120 -7.28 -17.77 10.22
CA ASN A 120 -6.73 -16.76 11.12
C ASN A 120 -5.23 -16.98 11.41
N VAL A 121 -4.78 -18.23 11.55
CA VAL A 121 -3.34 -18.54 11.68
C VAL A 121 -2.58 -18.15 10.41
N VAL A 122 -3.13 -18.44 9.23
CA VAL A 122 -2.51 -18.04 7.95
C VAL A 122 -2.42 -16.52 7.82
N ILE A 123 -3.48 -15.79 8.21
CA ILE A 123 -3.48 -14.32 8.25
C ILE A 123 -2.39 -13.82 9.20
N LEU A 124 -2.25 -14.43 10.39
CA LEU A 124 -1.20 -14.07 11.34
C LEU A 124 0.20 -14.26 10.75
N CYS A 125 0.47 -15.40 10.11
CA CYS A 125 1.74 -15.64 9.41
C CYS A 125 1.99 -14.62 8.30
N ALA A 126 0.95 -14.26 7.54
CA ALA A 126 1.06 -13.26 6.47
C ALA A 126 1.38 -11.86 7.03
N VAL A 127 0.71 -11.43 8.10
CA VAL A 127 0.96 -10.14 8.75
C VAL A 127 2.36 -10.08 9.35
N LEU A 128 2.84 -11.16 9.99
CA LEU A 128 4.21 -11.26 10.49
C LEU A 128 5.24 -11.15 9.36
N SER A 129 4.99 -11.80 8.23
CA SER A 129 5.85 -11.70 7.04
C SER A 129 5.91 -10.27 6.51
N VAL A 130 4.77 -9.58 6.39
CA VAL A 130 4.72 -8.18 5.96
C VAL A 130 5.45 -7.28 6.96
N GLY A 131 5.27 -7.50 8.27
CA GLY A 131 5.99 -6.76 9.31
C GLY A 131 7.51 -6.86 9.17
N ASN A 132 8.03 -8.06 8.91
CA ASN A 132 9.46 -8.26 8.68
C ASN A 132 9.95 -7.53 7.42
N SER A 133 9.22 -7.63 6.30
CA SER A 133 9.54 -6.90 5.06
C SER A 133 9.49 -5.39 5.22
N SER A 134 8.56 -4.86 6.02
CA SER A 134 8.47 -3.42 6.31
C SER A 134 9.66 -2.91 7.11
N VAL A 135 10.13 -3.65 8.13
CA VAL A 135 11.36 -3.30 8.88
C VAL A 135 12.58 -3.34 7.95
N TYR A 136 12.66 -4.34 7.08
CA TYR A 136 13.69 -4.44 6.06
C TYR A 136 13.69 -3.21 5.13
N GLY A 137 12.53 -2.82 4.59
CA GLY A 137 12.41 -1.70 3.66
C GLY A 137 12.69 -0.35 4.31
N ALA A 138 12.14 -0.12 5.51
CA ALA A 138 12.31 1.12 6.26
C ALA A 138 13.78 1.35 6.62
N SER A 139 14.47 0.32 7.13
CA SER A 139 15.86 0.43 7.55
C SER A 139 16.82 0.75 6.40
N ARG A 140 16.64 0.15 5.23
CA ARG A 140 17.44 0.43 4.02
C ARG A 140 17.17 1.79 3.43
N THR A 141 15.89 2.18 3.37
CA THR A 141 15.51 3.51 2.90
C THR A 141 16.13 4.59 3.79
N LEU A 142 16.07 4.41 5.12
CA LEU A 142 16.65 5.35 6.07
C LEU A 142 18.19 5.39 5.99
N CYS A 143 18.84 4.24 5.79
CA CYS A 143 20.29 4.17 5.57
C CYS A 143 20.69 4.95 4.31
N ALA A 144 20.00 4.71 3.18
CA ALA A 144 20.25 5.41 1.92
C ALA A 144 20.00 6.93 2.03
N LEU A 145 18.98 7.35 2.79
CA LEU A 145 18.77 8.76 3.11
C LEU A 145 19.95 9.34 3.91
N ALA A 146 20.48 8.59 4.88
CA ALA A 146 21.59 9.04 5.70
C ALA A 146 22.91 9.15 4.92
N GLU A 147 23.17 8.22 4.01
CA GLU A 147 24.34 8.24 3.11
C GLU A 147 24.30 9.47 2.18
N ASN A 148 23.11 9.85 1.71
CA ASN A 148 22.91 11.06 0.90
C ASN A 148 22.88 12.37 1.74
N GLY A 149 23.19 12.30 3.04
CA GLY A 149 23.15 13.46 3.94
C GLY A 149 21.73 14.00 4.22
N GLN A 150 20.71 13.18 3.94
CA GLN A 150 19.29 13.51 4.12
C GLN A 150 18.73 13.07 5.48
N ALA A 151 19.44 12.18 6.18
CA ALA A 151 19.14 11.77 7.54
C ALA A 151 20.40 11.84 8.42
N PRO A 152 20.27 11.79 9.77
CA PRO A 152 21.41 11.77 10.68
C PRO A 152 22.43 10.67 10.35
N LYS A 153 23.72 11.00 10.41
CA LYS A 153 24.84 10.07 10.15
C LYS A 153 24.83 8.82 11.03
N LEU A 154 24.11 8.83 12.16
CA LEU A 154 23.93 7.64 12.99
C LEU A 154 23.32 6.47 12.20
N PHE A 155 22.49 6.75 11.18
CA PHE A 155 21.82 5.73 10.39
C PHE A 155 22.67 5.14 9.25
N THR A 156 23.89 5.64 9.01
CA THR A 156 24.82 5.06 8.01
C THR A 156 25.63 3.89 8.58
N TYR A 157 25.47 3.55 9.87
CA TYR A 157 26.20 2.45 10.47
C TYR A 157 25.67 1.10 9.98
N ILE A 158 26.53 0.32 9.33
CA ILE A 158 26.25 -1.02 8.82
C ILE A 158 27.12 -2.03 9.56
N ASP A 159 26.50 -3.07 10.14
CA ASP A 159 27.21 -4.17 10.80
C ASP A 159 27.91 -5.09 9.78
N ARG A 160 28.85 -5.93 10.25
CA ARG A 160 29.62 -6.91 9.45
C ARG A 160 28.75 -7.83 8.59
N LYS A 161 27.48 -8.03 8.94
CA LYS A 161 26.49 -8.82 8.18
C LYS A 161 25.68 -7.99 7.16
N GLY A 162 26.05 -6.74 6.88
CA GLY A 162 25.35 -5.87 5.94
C GLY A 162 24.04 -5.27 6.49
N ARG A 163 23.90 -5.16 7.82
CA ARG A 163 22.64 -4.75 8.47
C ARG A 163 22.75 -3.34 9.04
N PRO A 164 21.87 -2.39 8.65
CA PRO A 164 21.88 -1.04 9.22
C PRO A 164 21.22 -1.03 10.62
N LEU A 165 21.97 -1.42 11.66
CA LEU A 165 21.43 -1.73 12.99
C LEU A 165 20.70 -0.54 13.64
N SER A 166 21.21 0.68 13.52
CA SER A 166 20.58 1.88 14.07
C SER A 166 19.24 2.19 13.40
N ALA A 167 19.14 1.97 12.09
CA ALA A 167 17.90 2.15 11.33
C ALA A 167 16.88 1.04 11.63
N VAL A 168 17.33 -0.20 11.83
CA VAL A 168 16.49 -1.31 12.29
C VAL A 168 15.96 -1.03 13.69
N ALA A 169 16.81 -0.60 14.63
CA ALA A 169 16.40 -0.28 15.99
C ALA A 169 15.33 0.82 16.02
N LEU A 170 15.51 1.90 15.24
CA LEU A 170 14.49 2.94 15.11
C LEU A 170 13.17 2.38 14.56
N SER A 171 13.25 1.54 13.52
CA SER A 171 12.05 0.92 12.92
C SER A 171 11.28 0.07 13.93
N ILE A 172 11.99 -0.68 14.79
CA ILE A 172 11.38 -1.48 15.87
C ILE A 172 10.79 -0.58 16.95
N ILE A 173 11.49 0.49 17.36
CA ILE A 173 10.99 1.46 18.35
C ILE A 173 9.70 2.11 17.87
N ILE A 174 9.64 2.55 16.60
CA ILE A 174 8.42 3.08 16.00
C ILE A 174 7.35 1.98 15.92
N GLY A 175 7.74 0.73 15.66
CA GLY A 175 6.84 -0.42 15.70
C GLY A 175 6.16 -0.64 17.06
N LEU A 176 6.77 -0.20 18.18
CA LEU A 176 6.12 -0.23 19.50
C LEU A 176 4.88 0.65 19.58
N LEU A 177 4.69 1.61 18.65
CA LEU A 177 3.42 2.34 18.53
C LEU A 177 2.23 1.42 18.24
N ALA A 178 2.45 0.18 17.77
CA ALA A 178 1.38 -0.80 17.64
C ALA A 178 0.67 -1.12 18.97
N TYR A 179 1.35 -0.95 20.12
CA TYR A 179 0.74 -1.12 21.45
C TYR A 179 -0.36 -0.10 21.75
N ILE A 180 -0.49 0.96 20.94
CA ILE A 180 -1.59 1.92 21.06
C ILE A 180 -2.95 1.24 20.90
N ASN A 181 -3.02 0.11 20.19
CA ASN A 181 -4.22 -0.71 20.07
C ASN A 181 -4.71 -1.29 21.41
N CYS A 182 -3.85 -1.36 22.44
CA CYS A 182 -4.24 -1.79 23.78
C CYS A 182 -4.96 -0.67 24.57
N ALA A 183 -4.92 0.58 24.09
CA ALA A 183 -5.59 1.70 24.73
C ALA A 183 -7.11 1.71 24.41
N LYS A 184 -7.90 2.38 25.27
CA LYS A 184 -9.36 2.53 25.07
C LYS A 184 -9.75 3.18 23.74
N ILE A 185 -8.86 4.01 23.17
CA ILE A 185 -9.03 4.69 21.87
C ILE A 185 -8.14 4.08 20.78
N GLY A 186 -7.64 2.86 20.99
CA GLY A 186 -6.62 2.23 20.16
C GLY A 186 -7.05 2.04 18.71
N THR A 187 -8.27 1.56 18.48
CA THR A 187 -8.83 1.39 17.14
C THR A 187 -8.83 2.69 16.34
N GLN A 188 -9.20 3.81 16.96
CA GLN A 188 -9.19 5.11 16.29
C GLN A 188 -7.76 5.49 15.91
N LEU A 189 -6.81 5.42 16.84
CA LEU A 189 -5.41 5.80 16.56
C LEU A 189 -4.76 4.89 15.50
N PHE A 190 -5.14 3.62 15.47
CA PHE A 190 -4.72 2.70 14.42
C PHE A 190 -5.26 3.10 13.04
N GLN A 191 -6.52 3.55 12.93
CA GLN A 191 -7.04 4.08 11.66
C GLN A 191 -6.24 5.29 11.17
N TRP A 192 -5.85 6.19 12.08
CA TRP A 192 -5.04 7.35 11.73
C TRP A 192 -3.65 6.93 11.19
N LEU A 193 -3.00 5.95 11.83
CA LEU A 193 -1.71 5.41 11.36
C LEU A 193 -1.85 4.70 10.02
N LEU A 194 -2.93 3.93 9.83
CA LEU A 194 -3.22 3.26 8.56
C LEU A 194 -3.49 4.26 7.43
N ALA A 195 -4.30 5.29 7.67
CA ALA A 195 -4.57 6.33 6.68
C ALA A 195 -3.28 7.07 6.30
N LEU A 196 -2.42 7.36 7.28
CA LEU A 196 -1.11 7.96 7.06
C LEU A 196 -0.24 7.08 6.14
N SER A 197 -0.14 5.78 6.45
CA SER A 197 0.63 4.81 5.66
C SER A 197 0.02 4.56 4.28
N GLY A 198 -1.30 4.58 4.15
CA GLY A 198 -2.01 4.36 2.90
C GLY A 198 -1.79 5.50 1.92
N LEU A 199 -1.91 6.73 2.41
CA LEU A 199 -1.69 7.91 1.61
C LEU A 199 -0.22 8.11 1.21
N SER A 200 0.74 7.78 2.09
CA SER A 200 2.17 7.90 1.78
C SER A 200 2.57 7.05 0.56
N ASN A 201 1.92 5.90 0.36
CA ASN A 201 2.16 5.04 -0.81
C ASN A 201 1.91 5.77 -2.14
N PHE A 202 0.90 6.64 -2.23
CA PHE A 202 0.64 7.42 -3.45
C PHE A 202 1.72 8.47 -3.74
N PHE A 203 2.34 9.03 -2.70
CA PHE A 203 3.48 9.93 -2.86
C PHE A 203 4.74 9.16 -3.26
N THR A 204 4.97 7.99 -2.67
CA THR A 204 6.06 7.10 -3.07
C THR A 204 5.94 6.74 -4.55
N TRP A 205 4.80 6.22 -5.00
CA TRP A 205 4.61 5.83 -6.39
C TRP A 205 4.51 7.02 -7.35
N GLY A 206 3.92 8.14 -6.91
CA GLY A 206 3.96 9.40 -7.66
C GLY A 206 5.39 9.88 -7.88
N SER A 207 6.23 9.88 -6.85
CA SER A 207 7.64 10.27 -6.98
C SER A 207 8.45 9.29 -7.84
N ILE A 208 8.22 7.98 -7.71
CA ILE A 208 8.86 6.96 -8.59
C ILE A 208 8.48 7.21 -10.06
N CYS A 209 7.20 7.45 -10.36
CA CYS A 209 6.74 7.75 -11.72
C CYS A 209 7.38 9.03 -12.26
N ALA A 210 7.38 10.11 -11.46
CA ALA A 210 7.98 11.37 -11.84
C ALA A 210 9.50 11.23 -12.08
N CYS A 211 10.23 10.57 -11.17
CA CYS A 211 11.66 10.30 -11.32
C CYS A 211 11.95 9.45 -12.57
N HIS A 212 11.13 8.46 -12.89
CA HIS A 212 11.32 7.66 -14.10
C HIS A 212 11.10 8.48 -15.38
N ILE A 213 10.10 9.38 -15.41
CA ILE A 213 9.89 10.31 -16.54
C ILE A 213 11.13 11.20 -16.72
N MET A 214 11.59 11.84 -15.65
CA MET A 214 12.75 12.73 -15.67
C MET A 214 14.02 12.00 -16.09
N PHE A 215 14.24 10.79 -15.55
CA PHE A 215 15.34 9.91 -15.94
C PHE A 215 15.32 9.63 -17.44
N ARG A 216 14.17 9.25 -18.00
CA ARG A 216 14.05 8.93 -19.43
C ARG A 216 14.26 10.14 -20.34
N LEU A 217 13.83 11.33 -19.90
CA LEU A 217 14.08 12.58 -20.62
C LEU A 217 15.57 12.95 -20.61
N ALA A 218 16.21 12.91 -19.44
CA ALA A 218 17.64 13.17 -19.30
C ALA A 218 18.50 12.15 -20.06
N TRP A 219 18.14 10.86 -20.01
CA TRP A 219 18.82 9.78 -20.73
C TRP A 219 18.85 10.05 -22.24
N LYS A 220 17.71 10.46 -22.80
CA LYS A 220 17.59 10.84 -24.21
C LYS A 220 18.35 12.12 -24.54
N ALA A 221 18.31 13.12 -23.66
CA ALA A 221 19.04 14.39 -23.85
C ALA A 221 20.56 14.18 -23.87
N GLN A 222 21.06 13.19 -23.13
CA GLN A 222 22.48 12.79 -23.12
C GLN A 222 22.88 11.90 -24.31
N GLY A 223 21.95 11.59 -25.23
CA GLY A 223 22.23 10.80 -26.44
C GLY A 223 22.24 9.30 -26.23
N HIS A 224 21.84 8.79 -25.06
CA HIS A 224 21.79 7.36 -24.79
C HIS A 224 20.56 6.68 -25.38
N THR A 225 20.73 5.42 -25.77
CA THR A 225 19.68 4.58 -26.37
C THR A 225 19.00 3.68 -25.33
N LEU A 226 17.86 3.09 -25.69
CA LEU A 226 17.12 2.20 -24.79
C LEU A 226 17.77 0.82 -24.63
N ASP A 227 18.57 0.40 -25.61
CA ASP A 227 19.25 -0.90 -25.60
C ASP A 227 20.36 -0.97 -24.55
N GLU A 228 20.81 0.19 -24.08
CA GLU A 228 21.77 0.31 -22.96
C GLU A 228 21.12 0.01 -21.60
N LEU A 229 19.78 0.03 -21.51
CA LEU A 229 19.07 -0.25 -20.28
C LEU A 229 18.89 -1.75 -20.07
N VAL A 230 19.33 -2.22 -18.90
CA VAL A 230 19.14 -3.60 -18.43
C VAL A 230 17.66 -4.00 -18.39
N PHE A 231 16.80 -3.04 -18.06
CA PHE A 231 15.36 -3.23 -18.01
C PHE A 231 14.65 -2.04 -18.63
N VAL A 232 13.90 -2.31 -19.70
CA VAL A 232 13.02 -1.32 -20.32
C VAL A 232 11.61 -1.54 -19.81
N ALA A 233 11.05 -0.51 -19.17
CA ALA A 233 9.66 -0.52 -18.74
C ALA A 233 8.73 -0.76 -19.95
N PRO A 234 7.78 -1.72 -19.89
CA PRO A 234 6.97 -2.14 -21.06
C PRO A 234 6.21 -0.99 -21.73
N PHE A 235 5.69 -0.05 -20.92
CA PHE A 235 4.92 1.10 -21.39
C PHE A 235 5.74 2.41 -21.42
N GLY A 236 7.04 2.34 -21.12
CA GLY A 236 7.95 3.48 -21.13
C GLY A 236 7.44 4.70 -20.36
N ILE A 237 7.67 5.89 -20.94
CA ILE A 237 7.27 7.18 -20.36
C ILE A 237 5.75 7.31 -20.27
N VAL A 238 5.01 6.84 -21.29
CA VAL A 238 3.54 6.92 -21.31
C VAL A 238 2.92 6.19 -20.12
N GLY A 239 3.44 5.00 -19.81
CA GLY A 239 3.03 4.24 -18.62
C GLY A 239 3.29 4.99 -17.32
N SER A 240 4.43 5.67 -17.19
CA SER A 240 4.72 6.49 -16.01
C SER A 240 3.88 7.76 -15.92
N CYS A 241 3.57 8.41 -17.04
CA CYS A 241 2.64 9.54 -17.06
C CYS A 241 1.23 9.11 -16.62
N PHE A 242 0.77 7.96 -17.13
CA PHE A 242 -0.51 7.39 -16.74
C PHE A 242 -0.52 6.98 -15.26
N GLY A 243 0.55 6.34 -14.77
CA GLY A 243 0.70 6.01 -13.35
C GLY A 243 0.70 7.24 -12.46
N LEU A 244 1.40 8.31 -12.85
CA LEU A 244 1.41 9.58 -12.13
C LEU A 244 0.00 10.21 -12.09
N LEU A 245 -0.70 10.23 -13.22
CA LEU A 245 -2.08 10.70 -13.31
C LEU A 245 -3.00 9.90 -12.38
N LEU A 246 -2.90 8.57 -12.37
CA LEU A 246 -3.71 7.72 -11.48
C LEU A 246 -3.41 7.98 -10.00
N ASN A 247 -2.15 8.20 -9.63
CA ASN A 247 -1.82 8.58 -8.24
C ASN A 247 -2.46 9.92 -7.86
N ILE A 248 -2.44 10.92 -8.75
CA ILE A 248 -3.12 12.21 -8.53
C ILE A 248 -4.63 12.02 -8.41
N LEU A 249 -5.25 11.21 -9.28
CA LEU A 249 -6.67 10.91 -9.22
C LEU A 249 -7.04 10.18 -7.93
N CYS A 250 -6.21 9.26 -7.43
CA CYS A 250 -6.41 8.62 -6.13
C CYS A 250 -6.35 9.62 -4.98
N LEU A 251 -5.44 10.60 -5.02
CA LEU A 251 -5.38 11.67 -4.01
C LEU A 251 -6.63 12.55 -4.06
N ILE A 252 -7.12 12.90 -5.26
CA ILE A 252 -8.38 13.65 -5.44
C ILE A 252 -9.57 12.84 -4.94
N ALA A 253 -9.64 11.55 -5.27
CA ALA A 253 -10.68 10.65 -4.80
C ALA A 253 -10.66 10.53 -3.26
N GLN A 254 -9.48 10.38 -2.66
CA GLN A 254 -9.32 10.32 -1.21
C GLN A 254 -9.72 11.65 -0.56
N PHE A 255 -9.41 12.80 -1.16
CA PHE A 255 -9.87 14.11 -0.70
C PHE A 255 -11.39 14.21 -0.73
N TYR A 256 -12.00 13.78 -1.84
CA TYR A 256 -13.45 13.75 -1.98
C TYR A 256 -14.13 12.87 -0.91
N ILE A 257 -13.57 11.70 -0.62
CA ILE A 257 -14.05 10.81 0.46
C ILE A 257 -13.81 11.41 1.85
N ALA A 258 -12.72 12.16 2.05
CA ALA A 258 -12.43 12.82 3.32
C ALA A 258 -13.39 13.99 3.60
N VAL A 259 -13.74 14.78 2.58
CA VAL A 259 -14.69 15.91 2.69
C VAL A 259 -16.13 15.42 2.74
N SER A 260 -16.46 14.40 1.97
CA SER A 260 -17.76 13.77 1.95
C SER A 260 -17.57 12.28 2.29
N PRO A 261 -17.64 11.88 3.57
CA PRO A 261 -17.53 10.46 3.93
C PRO A 261 -18.80 9.70 3.52
N ILE A 262 -18.67 8.41 3.18
CA ILE A 262 -19.81 7.54 2.80
C ILE A 262 -20.72 7.29 4.01
N HIS A 263 -20.10 7.13 5.18
CA HIS A 263 -20.79 6.90 6.45
C HIS A 263 -20.35 7.96 7.46
N GLY A 264 -21.30 8.56 8.18
CA GLY A 264 -21.04 9.59 9.20
C GLY A 264 -21.04 11.02 8.68
N SER A 265 -20.80 11.96 9.59
CA SER A 265 -20.80 13.40 9.31
C SER A 265 -19.43 13.90 8.86
N ALA A 266 -19.41 14.79 7.87
CA ALA A 266 -18.21 15.51 7.46
C ALA A 266 -17.75 16.45 8.58
N THR A 267 -16.77 16.02 9.37
CA THR A 267 -16.16 16.81 10.45
C THR A 267 -14.68 17.05 10.17
N ALA A 268 -14.10 18.09 10.78
CA ALA A 268 -12.66 18.32 10.68
C ALA A 268 -11.86 17.09 11.15
N LYS A 269 -12.34 16.41 12.21
CA LYS A 269 -11.74 15.17 12.71
C LYS A 269 -11.71 14.07 11.64
N SER A 270 -12.85 13.76 11.01
CA SER A 270 -12.92 12.72 9.98
C SER A 270 -12.11 13.06 8.73
N PHE A 271 -12.05 14.35 8.38
CA PHE A 271 -11.21 14.82 7.27
C PHE A 271 -9.73 14.57 7.54
N PHE A 272 -9.23 15.03 8.70
CA PHE A 272 -7.82 14.82 9.05
C PHE A 272 -7.51 13.35 9.28
N GLU A 273 -8.42 12.58 9.87
CA GLU A 273 -8.27 11.12 10.00
C GLU A 273 -7.99 10.44 8.65
N ALA A 274 -8.73 10.82 7.61
CA ALA A 274 -8.61 10.23 6.28
C ALA A 274 -7.54 10.88 5.39
N TYR A 275 -7.06 12.09 5.71
CA TYR A 275 -6.24 12.92 4.81
C TYR A 275 -4.97 13.48 5.45
N LEU A 276 -4.60 13.11 6.68
CA LEU A 276 -3.47 13.67 7.43
C LEU A 276 -2.12 13.56 6.70
N ALA A 277 -1.91 12.51 5.91
CA ALA A 277 -0.59 12.28 5.30
C ALA A 277 -0.21 13.35 4.28
N VAL A 278 -1.18 13.93 3.57
CA VAL A 278 -0.93 14.97 2.57
C VAL A 278 -0.30 16.22 3.18
N PRO A 279 -0.90 16.89 4.19
CA PRO A 279 -0.28 18.04 4.83
C PRO A 279 1.04 17.68 5.51
N VAL A 280 1.15 16.50 6.15
CA VAL A 280 2.41 16.06 6.78
C VAL A 280 3.54 15.95 5.76
N LEU A 281 3.28 15.36 4.58
CA LEU A 281 4.29 15.21 3.53
C LEU A 281 4.62 16.54 2.85
N ILE A 282 3.64 17.39 2.60
CA ILE A 282 3.87 18.73 2.06
C ILE A 282 4.74 19.55 3.01
N ILE A 283 4.41 19.56 4.31
CA ILE A 283 5.19 20.26 5.34
C ILE A 283 6.61 19.68 5.38
N SER A 284 6.75 18.36 5.41
CA SER A 284 8.06 17.70 5.44
C SER A 284 8.92 18.08 4.23
N TYR A 285 8.32 18.10 3.04
CA TYR A 285 8.98 18.52 1.81
C TYR A 285 9.37 20.00 1.82
N VAL A 286 8.47 20.88 2.25
CA VAL A 286 8.72 22.33 2.31
C VAL A 286 9.82 22.64 3.33
N VAL A 287 9.75 22.07 4.53
CA VAL A 287 10.78 22.21 5.58
C VAL A 287 12.13 21.78 5.04
N TRP A 288 12.20 20.62 4.38
CA TRP A 288 13.43 20.14 3.77
C TRP A 288 13.96 21.12 2.70
N LYS A 289 13.10 21.58 1.80
CA LYS A 289 13.49 22.47 0.68
C LYS A 289 13.98 23.83 1.19
N VAL A 290 13.30 24.41 2.18
CA VAL A 290 13.67 25.69 2.79
C VAL A 290 14.96 25.58 3.60
N TRP A 291 15.11 24.51 4.39
CA TRP A 291 16.30 24.33 5.23
C TRP A 291 17.56 24.01 4.43
N LYS A 292 17.44 23.11 3.43
CA LYS A 292 18.59 22.63 2.64
C LYS A 292 18.83 23.40 1.35
N LYS A 293 17.90 24.29 0.96
CA LYS A 293 18.01 25.18 -0.21
C LYS A 293 18.47 24.45 -1.48
N THR A 294 17.97 23.24 -1.71
CA THR A 294 18.40 22.44 -2.86
C THR A 294 17.85 23.06 -4.16
N PRO A 295 18.60 23.05 -5.27
CA PRO A 295 18.09 23.52 -6.56
C PRO A 295 16.98 22.61 -7.08
N PHE A 296 16.10 23.13 -7.94
CA PHE A 296 15.25 22.28 -8.78
C PHE A 296 16.09 21.86 -9.98
N MET A 297 16.34 20.55 -10.11
CA MET A 297 17.01 19.99 -11.28
C MET A 297 15.92 19.57 -12.25
N TRP A 298 15.84 20.28 -13.38
CA TRP A 298 15.04 19.89 -14.54
C TRP A 298 15.98 19.29 -15.60
N PRO A 299 15.55 18.26 -16.34
CA PRO A 299 16.35 17.59 -17.37
C PRO A 299 16.69 18.52 -18.53
#